data_AF-A0A6I5CRW0-F1
#
_entry.id   AF-A0A6I5CRW0-F1
#
_cell.length_a   1.000
_cell.length_b   1.000
_cell.length_c   1.000
_cell.angle_alpha   90.00
_cell.angle_beta   90.00
_cell.angle_gamma   90.00
#
_symmetry.space_group_name_H-M   'P 1'
#
loop_
_entity.id
_entity.type
_entity.pdbx_description
1 polymer ?
#
loop_
_entity_poly.entity_id
_entity_poly.type
_entity_poly.pdbx_seq_one_letter_code
_entity_poly.pdbx_strand_id
1 'polypeptide(L)'
;MPGPALALLGTGLSATACGADGTDDYQGDCSRHKPLHVVGYPSLGSSETVQRTVWRPADRAPEGLADLAVTGGTAADTTARNWVDAFGEAAGGEVTAGFYDEGSTRQVVALYFSGGRKKEVEVRVGEDDTWGVTLDETDPAEAARAPG
;
A
#
# COMPACT_ATOMS: atom_id res chain seq x y z
N MET A 1 -9.27 67.30 6.48
CA MET A 1 -9.89 66.15 7.18
C MET A 1 -9.85 64.94 6.27
N PRO A 2 -8.91 63.98 6.47
CA PRO A 2 -9.02 62.67 5.84
C PRO A 2 -9.89 61.73 6.68
N GLY A 3 -10.88 61.10 6.02
CA GLY A 3 -11.85 60.16 6.57
C GLY A 3 -11.33 58.71 6.68
N PRO A 4 -12.19 57.78 7.14
CA PRO A 4 -11.84 56.79 8.15
C PRO A 4 -11.24 55.48 7.63
N ALA A 5 -10.55 54.81 8.55
CA ALA A 5 -10.05 53.44 8.46
C ALA A 5 -11.18 52.43 8.21
N LEU A 6 -10.91 51.46 7.33
CA LEU A 6 -11.69 50.23 7.17
C LEU A 6 -10.81 49.07 7.64
N ALA A 7 -11.15 48.56 8.82
CA ALA A 7 -10.56 47.38 9.40
C ALA A 7 -11.49 46.18 9.18
N LEU A 8 -10.86 45.07 8.79
CA LEU A 8 -11.03 43.73 9.33
C LEU A 8 -12.20 42.83 8.88
N LEU A 9 -11.76 41.61 8.52
CA LEU A 9 -12.31 40.27 8.82
C LEU A 9 -13.33 39.65 7.86
N GLY A 10 -12.85 38.60 7.18
CA GLY A 10 -13.40 37.28 7.45
C GLY A 10 -14.39 36.75 6.42
N THR A 11 -13.96 35.76 5.66
CA THR A 11 -14.71 34.50 5.57
C THR A 11 -13.70 33.41 5.24
N GLY A 12 -13.28 32.71 6.30
CA GLY A 12 -12.51 31.49 6.17
C GLY A 12 -13.31 30.49 5.36
N LEU A 13 -12.78 30.14 4.20
CA LEU A 13 -13.15 28.89 3.55
C LEU A 13 -12.37 27.80 4.27
N SER A 14 -12.84 27.40 5.45
CA SER A 14 -12.43 26.13 6.04
C SER A 14 -13.11 25.04 5.20
N ALA A 15 -12.52 24.75 4.04
CA ALA A 15 -12.75 23.49 3.38
C ALA A 15 -12.29 22.42 4.37
N THR A 16 -13.24 21.62 4.81
CA THR A 16 -13.01 20.41 5.60
C THR A 16 -11.89 19.61 4.95
N ALA A 17 -10.73 19.55 5.61
CA ALA A 17 -9.63 18.67 5.27
C ALA A 17 -10.07 17.22 5.50
N CYS A 18 -10.87 16.69 4.57
CA CYS A 18 -11.12 15.26 4.45
C CYS A 18 -10.01 14.67 3.57
N GLY A 19 -8.99 14.08 4.19
CA GLY A 19 -8.15 13.06 3.56
C GLY A 19 -7.20 13.51 2.43
N ALA A 20 -6.66 14.72 2.47
CA ALA A 20 -5.67 15.14 1.47
C ALA A 20 -4.33 14.39 1.62
N ASP A 21 -3.86 14.18 2.85
CA ASP A 21 -2.51 13.65 3.11
C ASP A 21 -2.28 12.25 2.50
N GLY A 22 -3.27 11.35 2.60
CA GLY A 22 -3.17 10.00 2.03
C GLY A 22 -3.43 9.94 0.51
N THR A 23 -4.23 10.86 -0.01
CA THR A 23 -4.56 10.93 -1.46
C THR A 23 -3.37 11.46 -2.25
N ASP A 24 -2.71 12.50 -1.74
CA ASP A 24 -1.52 13.10 -2.37
C ASP A 24 -0.33 12.13 -2.36
N ASP A 25 -0.15 11.36 -1.28
CA ASP A 25 0.88 10.30 -1.20
C ASP A 25 0.63 9.21 -2.26
N TYR A 26 -0.61 8.73 -2.36
CA TYR A 26 -0.98 7.72 -3.35
C TYR A 26 -0.80 8.18 -4.81
N GLN A 27 -1.20 9.43 -5.12
CA GLN A 27 -1.01 10.00 -6.44
C GLN A 27 0.49 10.20 -6.77
N GLY A 28 1.27 10.58 -5.77
CA GLY A 28 2.72 10.65 -5.85
C GLY A 28 3.33 9.30 -6.19
N ASP A 29 2.92 8.25 -5.49
CA ASP A 29 3.35 6.87 -5.74
C ASP A 29 2.97 6.40 -7.15
N CYS A 30 1.74 6.66 -7.61
CA CYS A 30 1.29 6.30 -8.96
C CYS A 30 2.14 6.95 -10.06
N SER A 31 2.68 8.15 -9.80
CA SER A 31 3.52 8.87 -10.77
C SER A 31 4.96 8.34 -10.82
N ARG A 32 5.40 7.65 -9.76
CA ARG A 32 6.77 7.13 -9.61
C ARG A 32 6.89 5.66 -9.98
N HIS A 33 5.78 4.93 -9.94
CA HIS A 33 5.76 3.49 -10.14
C HIS A 33 5.08 3.06 -11.43
N LYS A 34 5.47 1.89 -11.94
CA LYS A 34 4.71 1.22 -12.99
C LYS A 34 3.37 0.73 -12.41
N PRO A 35 2.26 0.86 -13.15
CA PRO A 35 1.00 0.28 -12.73
C PRO A 35 1.11 -1.24 -12.71
N LEU A 36 0.41 -1.88 -11.77
CA LEU A 36 0.27 -3.34 -11.74
C LEU A 36 -0.58 -3.79 -12.93
N HIS A 37 -0.23 -4.94 -13.53
CA HIS A 37 -1.17 -5.64 -14.39
C HIS A 37 -2.17 -6.40 -13.51
N VAL A 38 -3.44 -6.03 -13.56
CA VAL A 38 -4.47 -6.55 -12.64
C VAL A 38 -5.38 -7.54 -13.36
N VAL A 39 -5.58 -8.71 -12.75
CA VAL A 39 -6.57 -9.70 -13.22
C VAL A 39 -7.47 -10.12 -12.06
N GLY A 40 -8.76 -10.37 -12.34
CA GLY A 40 -9.75 -10.79 -11.33
C GLY A 40 -10.66 -9.66 -10.86
N TYR A 41 -11.10 -9.73 -9.60
CA TYR A 41 -12.17 -8.88 -9.05
C TYR A 41 -11.73 -8.13 -7.79
N PRO A 42 -10.81 -7.14 -7.91
CA PRO A 42 -10.41 -6.34 -6.77
C PRO A 42 -11.53 -5.40 -6.31
N SER A 43 -11.56 -5.09 -5.01
CA SER A 43 -12.21 -3.87 -4.52
C SER A 43 -11.23 -2.70 -4.65
N LEU A 44 -11.73 -1.46 -4.49
CA LEU A 44 -10.86 -0.28 -4.51
C LEU A 44 -9.78 -0.37 -3.42
N GLY A 45 -10.18 -0.71 -2.19
CA GLY A 45 -9.27 -0.81 -1.06
C GLY A 45 -8.26 -1.94 -1.21
N SER A 46 -8.69 -3.14 -1.64
CA SER A 46 -7.73 -4.24 -1.85
C SER A 46 -6.74 -3.93 -2.97
N SER A 47 -7.18 -3.28 -4.06
CA SER A 47 -6.29 -2.87 -5.15
C SER A 47 -5.26 -1.83 -4.71
N GLU A 48 -5.69 -0.82 -3.95
CA GLU A 48 -4.79 0.24 -3.45
C GLU A 48 -3.73 -0.33 -2.50
N THR A 49 -4.14 -1.18 -1.55
CA THR A 49 -3.23 -1.82 -0.60
C THR A 49 -2.22 -2.70 -1.32
N VAL A 50 -2.64 -3.55 -2.27
CA VAL A 50 -1.72 -4.40 -3.04
C VAL A 50 -0.70 -3.57 -3.83
N GLN A 51 -1.13 -2.45 -4.44
CA GLN A 51 -0.21 -1.55 -5.14
C GLN A 51 0.88 -1.02 -4.20
N ARG A 52 0.49 -0.47 -3.04
CA ARG A 52 1.47 0.00 -2.05
C ARG A 52 2.36 -1.14 -1.54
N THR A 53 1.80 -2.33 -1.29
CA THR A 53 2.56 -3.52 -0.87
C THR A 53 3.63 -3.93 -1.89
N VAL A 54 3.42 -3.69 -3.19
CA VAL A 54 4.44 -3.94 -4.23
C VAL A 54 5.43 -2.77 -4.34
N TRP A 55 4.96 -1.53 -4.23
CA TRP A 55 5.78 -0.34 -4.39
C TRP A 55 6.80 -0.16 -3.26
N ARG A 56 6.44 -0.46 -2.00
CA ARG A 56 7.37 -0.30 -0.86
C ARG A 56 8.62 -1.21 -0.97
N PRO A 57 8.53 -2.48 -1.39
CA PRO A 57 9.69 -3.27 -1.81
C PRO A 57 10.51 -2.63 -2.94
N ALA A 58 9.86 -2.08 -3.97
CA ALA A 58 10.54 -1.43 -5.09
C ALA A 58 11.34 -0.18 -4.63
N ASP A 59 10.78 0.58 -3.68
CA ASP A 59 11.40 1.74 -3.04
C ASP A 59 12.50 1.38 -2.02
N ARG A 60 12.67 0.09 -1.70
CA ARG A 60 13.50 -0.39 -0.58
C ARG A 60 13.11 0.26 0.77
N ALA A 61 11.81 0.41 1.00
CA ALA A 61 11.24 1.06 2.17
C ALA A 61 10.52 0.06 3.10
N PRO A 62 11.25 -0.68 3.96
CA PRO A 62 10.64 -1.67 4.85
C PRO A 62 9.71 -1.05 5.89
N GLU A 63 10.00 0.16 6.38
CA GLU A 63 9.13 0.87 7.33
C GLU A 63 7.77 1.19 6.70
N GLY A 64 7.79 1.72 5.47
CA GLY A 64 6.55 2.02 4.74
C GLY A 64 5.75 0.77 4.34
N LEU A 65 6.40 -0.40 4.25
CA LEU A 65 5.70 -1.68 4.09
C LEU A 65 5.11 -2.16 5.41
N ALA A 66 5.84 -2.02 6.53
CA ALA A 66 5.36 -2.38 7.86
C ALA A 66 4.17 -1.52 8.31
N ASP A 67 4.12 -0.25 7.90
CA ASP A 67 3.00 0.67 8.16
C ASP A 67 1.69 0.21 7.50
N LEU A 68 1.76 -0.65 6.47
CA LEU A 68 0.58 -1.24 5.83
C LEU A 68 0.07 -2.48 6.58
N ALA A 69 0.75 -2.93 7.62
CA ALA A 69 0.41 -4.16 8.32
C ALA A 69 -0.95 -4.04 9.02
N VAL A 70 -1.82 -5.04 8.82
CA VAL A 70 -3.08 -5.12 9.59
C VAL A 70 -2.80 -5.31 11.09
N THR A 71 -1.70 -5.95 11.42
CA THR A 71 -1.21 -6.11 12.79
C THR A 71 0.26 -5.72 12.81
N GLY A 72 0.55 -4.55 13.38
CA GLY A 72 1.91 -4.04 13.49
C GLY A 72 2.76 -4.76 14.54
N GLY A 73 3.99 -4.28 14.72
CA GLY A 73 4.94 -4.78 15.71
C GLY A 73 6.11 -5.55 15.07
N THR A 74 6.94 -6.17 15.91
CA THR A 74 8.22 -6.76 15.47
C THR A 74 8.10 -7.79 14.36
N ALA A 75 7.00 -8.56 14.32
CA ALA A 75 6.75 -9.52 13.26
C ALA A 75 6.60 -8.81 11.90
N ALA A 76 5.72 -7.81 11.82
CA ALA A 76 5.52 -7.01 10.63
C ALA A 76 6.81 -6.32 10.17
N ASP A 77 7.56 -5.70 11.10
CA ASP A 77 8.84 -5.06 10.79
C ASP A 77 9.85 -6.05 10.18
N THR A 78 9.88 -7.27 10.71
CA THR A 78 10.81 -8.31 10.25
C THR A 78 10.40 -8.85 8.90
N THR A 79 9.12 -9.16 8.72
CA THR A 79 8.56 -9.63 7.44
C THR A 79 8.72 -8.58 6.35
N ALA A 80 8.49 -7.30 6.66
CA ALA A 80 8.68 -6.21 5.71
C ALA A 80 10.12 -6.12 5.19
N ARG A 81 11.12 -6.23 6.10
CA ARG A 81 12.54 -6.30 5.70
C ARG A 81 12.83 -7.51 4.83
N ASN A 82 12.34 -8.68 5.22
CA ASN A 82 12.51 -9.90 4.42
C ASN A 82 11.90 -9.76 3.01
N TRP A 83 10.73 -9.15 2.88
CA TRP A 83 10.07 -8.92 1.60
C TRP A 83 10.82 -7.91 0.73
N VAL A 84 11.31 -6.82 1.31
CA VAL A 84 12.16 -5.84 0.62
C VAL A 84 13.42 -6.52 0.08
N ASP A 85 14.07 -7.38 0.87
CA ASP A 85 15.27 -8.11 0.46
C ASP A 85 14.97 -9.12 -0.66
N ALA A 86 13.91 -9.91 -0.50
CA ALA A 86 13.55 -10.98 -1.44
C ALA A 86 13.01 -10.46 -2.78
N PHE A 87 12.19 -9.40 -2.75
CA PHE A 87 11.39 -8.97 -3.90
C PHE A 87 11.73 -7.57 -4.41
N GLY A 88 12.49 -6.75 -3.70
CA GLY A 88 12.65 -5.32 -4.06
C GLY A 88 13.17 -5.07 -5.48
N GLU A 89 14.10 -5.90 -5.97
CA GLU A 89 14.54 -5.83 -7.37
C GLU A 89 13.43 -6.20 -8.36
N ALA A 90 12.69 -7.27 -8.07
CA ALA A 90 11.62 -7.77 -8.94
C ALA A 90 10.41 -6.83 -8.97
N ALA A 91 10.13 -6.19 -7.82
CA ALA A 91 9.04 -5.24 -7.64
C ALA A 91 9.24 -3.94 -8.41
N GLY A 92 10.50 -3.56 -8.72
CA GLY A 92 10.79 -2.44 -9.62
C GLY A 92 10.46 -2.71 -11.11
N GLY A 93 10.16 -3.97 -11.45
CA GLY A 93 9.79 -4.40 -12.80
C GLY A 93 8.27 -4.44 -13.03
N GLU A 94 7.87 -5.22 -14.04
CA GLU A 94 6.44 -5.54 -14.24
C GLU A 94 5.97 -6.58 -13.23
N VAL A 95 4.79 -6.35 -12.65
CA VAL A 95 4.15 -7.24 -11.69
C VAL A 95 2.69 -7.44 -12.09
N THR A 96 2.27 -8.69 -12.20
CA THR A 96 0.85 -9.05 -12.33
C THR A 96 0.27 -9.42 -10.97
N ALA A 97 -0.85 -8.82 -10.59
CA ALA A 97 -1.60 -9.16 -9.39
C ALA A 97 -2.90 -9.86 -9.77
N GLY A 98 -3.03 -11.13 -9.33
CA GLY A 98 -4.22 -11.95 -9.50
C GLY A 98 -5.08 -11.93 -8.27
N PHE A 99 -6.22 -11.25 -8.35
CA PHE A 99 -7.22 -11.13 -7.29
C PHE A 99 -8.24 -12.27 -7.41
N TYR A 100 -8.08 -13.30 -6.57
CA TYR A 100 -9.02 -14.41 -6.51
C TYR A 100 -10.22 -14.05 -5.64
N ASP A 101 -11.40 -14.51 -6.06
CA ASP A 101 -12.70 -14.27 -5.41
C ASP A 101 -13.07 -12.79 -5.18
N GLU A 102 -14.32 -12.53 -4.78
CA GLU A 102 -14.78 -11.17 -4.46
C GLU A 102 -14.32 -10.79 -3.04
N GLY A 103 -13.44 -9.79 -2.94
CA GLY A 103 -12.86 -9.35 -1.67
C GLY A 103 -13.64 -8.21 -1.02
N SER A 104 -14.71 -8.52 -0.29
CA SER A 104 -15.47 -7.50 0.46
C SER A 104 -14.71 -6.98 1.69
N THR A 105 -14.04 -7.86 2.43
CA THR A 105 -13.28 -7.50 3.65
C THR A 105 -11.91 -8.19 3.77
N ARG A 106 -11.64 -9.19 2.93
CA ARG A 106 -10.39 -9.95 2.85
C ARG A 106 -10.22 -10.48 1.43
N GLN A 107 -8.99 -10.50 0.93
CA GLN A 107 -8.67 -11.03 -0.39
C GLN A 107 -7.26 -11.60 -0.41
N VAL A 108 -7.12 -12.79 -0.99
CA VAL A 108 -5.84 -13.44 -1.25
C VAL A 108 -5.43 -13.12 -2.68
N VAL A 109 -4.20 -12.65 -2.86
CA VAL A 109 -3.71 -12.11 -4.12
C VAL A 109 -2.39 -12.77 -4.48
N ALA A 110 -2.31 -13.38 -5.67
CA ALA A 110 -1.05 -13.88 -6.19
C ALA A 110 -0.34 -12.81 -7.01
N LEU A 111 0.87 -12.47 -6.59
CA LEU A 111 1.80 -11.59 -7.29
C LEU A 111 2.74 -12.42 -8.15
N TYR A 112 2.85 -12.04 -9.41
CA TYR A 112 3.76 -12.62 -10.39
C TYR A 112 4.72 -11.54 -10.85
N PHE A 113 5.97 -11.65 -10.45
CA PHE A 113 7.00 -10.68 -10.81
C PHE A 113 7.71 -11.10 -12.09
N SER A 114 8.17 -10.12 -12.86
CA SER A 114 9.11 -10.35 -13.94
C SER A 114 10.34 -11.14 -13.43
N GLY A 115 10.80 -12.14 -14.20
CA GLY A 115 11.85 -13.07 -13.75
C GLY A 115 11.35 -14.32 -13.00
N GLY A 116 10.03 -14.49 -12.85
CA GLY A 116 9.41 -15.75 -12.41
C GLY A 116 9.27 -15.92 -10.90
N ARG A 117 9.70 -14.93 -10.10
CA ARG A 117 9.38 -14.85 -8.67
C ARG A 117 7.88 -14.68 -8.49
N LYS A 118 7.34 -15.30 -7.44
CA LYS A 118 5.91 -15.27 -7.10
C LYS A 118 5.73 -15.10 -5.61
N LYS A 119 4.64 -14.45 -5.21
CA LYS A 119 4.27 -14.28 -3.81
C LYS A 119 2.76 -14.32 -3.67
N GLU A 120 2.26 -14.99 -2.65
CA GLU A 120 0.87 -14.81 -2.21
C GLU A 120 0.85 -13.79 -1.09
N VAL A 121 -0.09 -12.85 -1.16
CA VAL A 121 -0.34 -11.87 -0.11
C VAL A 121 -1.80 -11.91 0.27
N GLU A 122 -2.07 -11.72 1.55
CA GLU A 122 -3.41 -11.49 2.04
C GLU A 122 -3.57 -10.02 2.39
N VAL A 123 -4.58 -9.38 1.80
CA VAL A 123 -5.03 -8.06 2.21
C VAL A 123 -6.40 -8.17 2.88
N ARG A 124 -6.63 -7.39 3.94
CA ARG A 124 -7.90 -7.39 4.67
C ARG A 124 -8.12 -6.07 5.39
N VAL A 125 -9.38 -5.82 5.73
CA VAL A 125 -9.77 -4.71 6.59
C VAL A 125 -9.35 -5.01 8.03
N GLY A 126 -8.65 -4.07 8.65
CA GLY A 126 -8.20 -4.11 10.05
C GLY A 126 -9.27 -3.69 11.05
N GLU A 127 -8.88 -3.56 12.31
CA GLU A 127 -9.78 -3.13 13.40
C GLU A 127 -10.24 -1.67 13.27
N ASP A 128 -9.51 -0.86 12.50
CA ASP A 128 -9.74 0.56 12.25
C ASP A 128 -10.55 0.82 10.96
N ASP A 129 -11.14 -0.24 10.38
CA ASP A 129 -11.84 -0.21 9.09
C ASP A 129 -10.92 0.18 7.90
N THR A 130 -9.60 0.12 8.05
CA THR A 130 -8.61 0.39 6.99
C THR A 130 -8.12 -0.91 6.35
N TRP A 131 -7.90 -0.91 5.04
CA TRP A 131 -7.27 -2.03 4.35
C TRP A 131 -5.77 -2.09 4.63
N GLY A 132 -5.28 -3.25 5.01
CA GLY A 132 -3.84 -3.53 5.18
C GLY A 132 -3.46 -4.90 4.62
N VAL A 133 -2.17 -5.23 4.75
CA VAL A 133 -1.59 -6.53 4.36
C VAL A 133 -1.19 -7.34 5.61
N THR A 134 -1.37 -8.65 5.57
CA THR A 134 -0.86 -9.55 6.61
C THR A 134 0.65 -9.73 6.45
N LEU A 135 1.42 -9.42 7.49
CA LEU A 135 2.89 -9.55 7.54
C LEU A 135 3.32 -10.35 8.77
N ASP A 136 3.43 -11.67 8.63
CA ASP A 136 3.71 -12.61 9.72
C ASP A 136 4.83 -13.63 9.42
N GLU A 137 5.44 -13.56 8.24
CA GLU A 137 6.50 -14.46 7.78
C GLU A 137 7.88 -13.93 8.24
N THR A 138 8.21 -14.19 9.51
CA THR A 138 9.46 -13.68 10.10
C THR A 138 10.70 -14.44 9.66
N ASP A 139 10.54 -15.66 9.16
CA ASP A 139 11.62 -16.43 8.55
C ASP A 139 11.86 -15.97 7.09
N PRO A 140 13.11 -15.64 6.69
CA PRO A 140 13.39 -15.18 5.33
C PRO A 140 13.03 -16.18 4.22
N ALA A 141 13.14 -17.49 4.48
CA ALA A 141 12.79 -18.51 3.50
C ALA A 141 11.27 -18.66 3.35
N GLU A 142 10.52 -18.48 4.44
CA GLU A 142 9.06 -18.38 4.40
C GLU A 142 8.61 -17.12 3.63
N ALA A 143 9.20 -15.96 3.95
CA ALA A 143 8.92 -14.71 3.27
C ALA A 143 9.16 -14.80 1.75
N ALA A 144 10.23 -15.47 1.32
CA ALA A 144 10.56 -15.64 -0.10
C ALA A 144 9.82 -16.81 -0.78
N ARG A 145 8.97 -17.55 -0.05
CA ARG A 145 8.34 -18.77 -0.55
C ARG A 145 7.33 -18.45 -1.65
N ALA A 146 7.40 -19.23 -2.74
CA ALA A 146 6.39 -19.18 -3.78
C ALA A 146 5.06 -19.79 -3.30
N PRO A 147 3.91 -19.31 -3.80
CA PRO A 147 2.61 -19.94 -3.56
C PRO A 147 2.63 -21.44 -3.89
N GLY A 148 1.91 -22.23 -3.07
CA GLY A 148 1.79 -23.68 -3.17
C GLY A 148 0.85 -24.16 -4.27
#